data_AF-A0A1U6INB8-F1
#
_entry.id   AF-A0A1U6INB8-F1
#
_cell.length_a   1.000
_cell.length_b   1.000
_cell.length_c   1.000
_cell.angle_alpha   90.00
_cell.angle_beta   90.00
_cell.angle_gamma   90.00
#
_symmetry.space_group_name_H-M   'P 1'
#
loop_
_entity.id
_entity.type
_entity.pdbx_description
1 polymer ?
#
loop_
_entity_poly.entity_id
_entity_poly.type
_entity_poly.pdbx_seq_one_letter_code
_entity_poly.pdbx_strand_id
1 'polypeptide(L)'
;MSELTFRIGAFNADTRAVPVTFTSGEIVHKRDVNAVLKADGSYDRAATKARVEEVAMGVAHKIAAGVITVPAPEPVSPEDTAVSE
;
A
#
# COMPACT_ATOMS: atom_id res chain seq x y z
N MET A 1 -7.83 -7.00 -18.02
CA MET A 1 -7.06 -7.23 -16.78
C MET A 1 -6.66 -5.87 -16.27
N SER A 2 -7.09 -5.49 -15.07
CA SER A 2 -6.72 -4.18 -14.50
C SER A 2 -5.22 -4.17 -14.22
N GLU A 3 -4.50 -3.26 -14.87
CA GLU A 3 -3.05 -3.14 -14.70
C GLU A 3 -2.78 -2.53 -13.32
N LEU A 4 -2.26 -3.34 -12.38
CA LEU A 4 -1.83 -2.84 -11.07
C LEU A 4 -0.45 -2.22 -11.22
N THR A 5 -0.36 -0.92 -11.00
CA THR A 5 0.91 -0.20 -10.92
C THR A 5 1.32 -0.02 -9.46
N PHE A 6 2.62 0.07 -9.20
CA PHE A 6 3.13 0.32 -7.86
C PHE A 6 4.31 1.28 -7.87
N ARG A 7 4.41 2.10 -6.82
CA ARG A 7 5.52 3.02 -6.58
C ARG A 7 6.16 2.71 -5.25
N ILE A 8 7.45 2.41 -5.28
CA ILE A 8 8.29 2.17 -4.09
C ILE A 8 8.85 3.52 -3.63
N GLY A 9 8.58 3.89 -2.39
CA GLY A 9 9.11 5.09 -1.75
C GLY A 9 10.53 4.91 -1.22
N ALA A 10 10.97 5.89 -0.42
CA ALA A 10 12.29 5.86 0.21
C ALA A 10 12.36 4.76 1.29
N PHE A 11 13.46 4.01 1.32
CA PHE A 11 13.74 3.05 2.39
C PHE A 11 13.88 3.78 3.73
N ASN A 12 13.11 3.33 4.72
CA ASN A 12 13.21 3.80 6.09
C ASN A 12 14.09 2.81 6.87
N ALA A 13 15.26 3.28 7.33
CA ALA A 13 16.22 2.46 8.06
C ALA A 13 15.76 2.13 9.49
N ASP A 14 14.97 3.02 10.11
CA ASP A 14 14.44 2.84 11.47
C ASP A 14 13.42 1.69 11.53
N THR A 15 12.51 1.64 10.56
CA THR A 15 11.47 0.61 10.47
C THR A 15 11.85 -0.57 9.58
N ARG A 16 12.99 -0.47 8.87
CA ARG A 16 13.46 -1.44 7.86
C ARG A 16 12.39 -1.74 6.81
N ALA A 17 11.60 -0.75 6.45
CA ALA A 17 10.48 -0.89 5.52
C ALA A 17 10.55 0.16 4.40
N VAL A 18 9.94 -0.16 3.27
CA VAL A 18 9.69 0.76 2.16
C VAL A 18 8.18 1.01 2.05
N PRO A 19 7.72 2.27 2.09
CA PRO A 19 6.33 2.58 1.82
C PRO A 19 6.07 2.37 0.34
N VAL A 20 5.08 1.53 0.01
CA VAL A 20 4.68 1.25 -1.37
C VAL A 20 3.25 1.72 -1.59
N THR A 21 3.05 2.45 -2.68
CA THR A 21 1.71 2.84 -3.14
C THR A 21 1.34 1.99 -4.33
N PHE A 22 0.30 1.18 -4.18
CA PHE A 22 -0.31 0.38 -5.24
C PHE A 22 -1.52 1.13 -5.81
N THR A 23 -1.63 1.17 -7.13
CA THR A 23 -2.70 1.87 -7.85
C THR A 23 -3.28 0.95 -8.91
N SER A 24 -4.58 0.70 -8.83
CA SER A 24 -5.33 -0.11 -9.80
C SER A 24 -6.63 0.59 -10.13
N GLY A 25 -6.66 1.31 -11.26
CA GLY A 25 -7.79 2.15 -11.63
C GLY A 25 -8.03 3.23 -10.57
N GLU A 26 -9.21 3.19 -9.94
CA GLU A 26 -9.63 4.13 -8.90
C GLU A 26 -9.15 3.73 -7.48
N ILE A 27 -8.61 2.52 -7.32
CA ILE A 27 -8.15 2.02 -6.03
C ILE A 27 -6.71 2.44 -5.80
N VAL A 28 -6.48 3.23 -4.75
CA VAL A 28 -5.15 3.59 -4.25
C VAL A 28 -4.94 2.93 -2.88
N HIS A 29 -3.99 2.00 -2.81
CA HIS A 29 -3.66 1.28 -1.59
C HIS A 29 -2.20 1.52 -1.18
N LYS A 30 -1.99 2.16 -0.03
CA LYS A 30 -0.65 2.33 0.54
C LYS A 30 -0.36 1.23 1.54
N ARG A 31 0.85 0.66 1.48
CA ARG A 31 1.31 -0.35 2.41
C ARG A 31 2.82 -0.32 2.56
N ASP A 32 3.28 -0.45 3.80
CA ASP A 32 4.70 -0.65 4.09
C ASP A 32 5.10 -2.10 3.83
N VAL A 33 6.15 -2.28 3.03
CA VAL A 33 6.72 -3.58 2.72
C VAL A 33 8.08 -3.68 3.38
N ASN A 34 8.32 -4.75 4.12
CA ASN A 34 9.62 -5.00 4.74
C ASN A 34 10.70 -5.07 3.67
N ALA A 35 11.72 -4.23 3.82
CA ALA A 35 12.86 -4.20 2.94
C ALA A 35 13.73 -5.45 3.16
N VAL A 36 14.30 -5.96 2.08
CA VAL A 36 15.28 -7.04 2.16
C VAL A 36 16.66 -6.40 2.29
N LEU A 37 17.37 -6.80 3.34
CA LEU A 37 18.76 -6.41 3.57
C LEU A 37 19.68 -7.55 3.12
N LYS A 38 20.83 -7.20 2.55
CA LYS A 38 21.90 -8.14 2.22
C LYS A 38 22.57 -8.65 3.49
N ALA A 39 23.43 -9.65 3.33
CA ALA A 39 24.20 -10.22 4.43
C ALA A 39 25.13 -9.21 5.14
N ASP A 40 25.52 -8.14 4.47
CA ASP A 40 26.29 -7.01 5.00
C ASP A 40 25.42 -5.95 5.70
N GLY A 41 24.09 -6.13 5.73
CA GLY A 41 23.13 -5.16 6.28
C GLY A 41 22.76 -4.04 5.31
N SER A 42 23.32 -4.01 4.09
CA SER A 42 22.99 -3.01 3.07
C SER A 42 21.62 -3.27 2.46
N TYR A 43 20.90 -2.20 2.09
CA TYR A 43 19.60 -2.31 1.43
C TYR A 43 19.70 -3.01 0.07
N ASP A 44 18.99 -4.14 -0.09
CA ASP A 44 18.90 -4.85 -1.36
C ASP A 44 17.69 -4.37 -2.17
N ARG A 45 17.92 -3.50 -3.14
CA ARG A 45 16.85 -2.99 -4.00
C ARG A 45 16.26 -4.07 -4.91
N ALA A 46 17.05 -5.05 -5.36
CA ALA A 46 16.58 -6.09 -6.27
C ALA A 46 15.69 -7.10 -5.53
N ALA A 47 16.14 -7.57 -4.37
CA ALA A 47 15.36 -8.47 -3.53
C ALA A 47 14.13 -7.77 -2.93
N THR A 48 14.25 -6.49 -2.55
CA THR A 48 13.08 -5.70 -2.12
C THR A 48 12.09 -5.54 -3.26
N LYS A 49 12.53 -5.30 -4.50
CA LYS A 49 11.63 -5.22 -5.66
C LYS A 49 10.88 -6.53 -5.87
N ALA A 50 11.56 -7.68 -5.83
CA ALA A 50 10.90 -8.99 -5.92
C ALA A 50 9.85 -9.17 -4.82
N ARG A 51 10.17 -8.76 -3.58
CA ARG A 51 9.21 -8.79 -2.47
C ARG A 51 8.01 -7.87 -2.71
N VAL A 52 8.23 -6.68 -3.26
CA VAL A 52 7.16 -5.75 -3.62
C VAL A 52 6.29 -6.32 -4.75
N GLU A 53 6.88 -7.02 -5.73
CA GLU A 53 6.15 -7.68 -6.82
C GLU A 53 5.26 -8.82 -6.31
N GLU A 54 5.74 -9.64 -5.36
CA GLU A 54 4.90 -10.63 -4.68
C GLU A 54 3.70 -9.98 -3.96
N VAL A 55 3.96 -8.89 -3.22
CA VAL A 55 2.90 -8.13 -2.55
C VAL A 55 1.95 -7.51 -3.58
N ALA A 56 2.45 -7.02 -4.71
CA ALA A 56 1.64 -6.49 -5.80
C ALA A 56 0.68 -7.55 -6.35
N MET A 57 1.16 -8.77 -6.62
CA MET A 57 0.31 -9.87 -7.06
C MET A 57 -0.76 -10.21 -6.02
N GLY A 58 -0.39 -10.24 -4.74
CA GLY A 58 -1.34 -10.45 -3.64
C GLY A 58 -2.38 -9.33 -3.53
N VAL A 59 -1.97 -8.07 -3.72
CA VAL A 59 -2.88 -6.90 -3.75
C VAL A 59 -3.81 -6.98 -4.95
N ALA A 60 -3.30 -7.28 -6.14
CA ALA A 60 -4.10 -7.46 -7.35
C ALA A 60 -5.16 -8.55 -7.15
N HIS A 61 -4.78 -9.68 -6.56
CA HIS A 61 -5.70 -10.76 -6.25
C HIS A 61 -6.77 -10.33 -5.22
N LYS A 62 -6.39 -9.59 -4.17
CA LYS A 62 -7.33 -9.05 -3.17
C LYS A 62 -8.28 -8.01 -3.75
N ILE A 63 -7.81 -7.18 -4.67
CA ILE A 63 -8.66 -6.22 -5.40
C ILE A 63 -9.65 -6.98 -6.28
N ALA A 64 -9.18 -7.97 -7.04
CA ALA A 64 -10.04 -8.82 -7.86
C ALA A 64 -11.06 -9.61 -7.04
N ALA A 65 -10.68 -10.03 -5.82
CA ALA A 65 -11.57 -10.68 -4.87
C ALA A 65 -12.51 -9.72 -4.12
N GLY A 66 -12.40 -8.40 -4.32
CA GLY A 66 -13.21 -7.40 -3.62
C GLY A 66 -12.85 -7.20 -2.14
N VAL A 67 -11.70 -7.68 -1.69
CA VAL A 67 -11.19 -7.49 -0.32
C VAL A 67 -10.58 -6.11 -0.14
N ILE A 68 -9.84 -5.63 -1.15
CA ILE A 68 -9.35 -4.27 -1.21
C ILE A 68 -10.27 -3.51 -2.16
N THR A 69 -11.19 -2.75 -1.60
CA THR A 69 -12.06 -1.84 -2.35
C THR A 69 -11.56 -0.40 -2.19
N VAL A 70 -12.08 0.50 -3.02
CA VAL A 70 -11.98 1.94 -2.74
C VAL A 70 -12.49 2.13 -1.31
N PRO A 71 -11.73 2.81 -0.42
CA PRO A 71 -12.27 3.18 0.88
C PRO A 71 -13.54 3.97 0.59
N ALA A 72 -14.69 3.43 1.00
CA ALA A 72 -15.94 4.16 0.88
C ALA A 72 -15.70 5.55 1.47
N PRO A 73 -16.06 6.65 0.76
CA PRO A 73 -16.00 7.96 1.38
C PRO A 73 -16.77 7.83 2.69
N GLU A 74 -16.10 8.11 3.81
CA GLU A 74 -16.70 7.97 5.13
C GLU A 74 -18.07 8.65 5.07
N PRO A 75 -19.16 7.97 5.44
CA PRO A 75 -20.42 8.67 5.58
C PRO A 75 -20.13 9.75 6.62
N VAL A 76 -20.14 11.02 6.18
CA VAL A 76 -20.15 12.16 7.08
C VAL A 76 -21.32 11.92 8.03
N SER A 77 -21.03 11.42 9.23
CA SER A 77 -22.07 11.22 10.22
C SER A 77 -22.59 12.62 10.54
N PRO A 78 -23.88 12.94 10.32
CA PRO A 78 -24.41 14.29 10.52
C PRO A 78 -24.48 14.71 12.00
N GLU A 79 -23.73 14.08 12.91
CA GLU A 79 -23.77 14.31 14.36
C GLU A 79 -22.93 15.50 14.86
N ASP A 80 -22.38 16.35 13.97
CA ASP A 80 -21.76 17.64 14.35
C ASP A 80 -22.58 18.85 13.84
N THR A 81 -23.90 18.73 13.82
CA THR A 81 -24.82 19.88 13.73
C THR A 81 -25.82 19.81 14.87
N ALA A 82 -25.33 19.97 16.09
CA ALA A 82 -26.16 20.29 17.25
C ALA A 82 -25.29 20.86 18.39
N VAL A 83 -24.74 22.07 18.19
CA VAL A 83 -24.60 22.98 19.33
C VAL A 83 -25.61 24.09 19.11
N SER A 84 -26.62 24.01 19.96
CA SER A 84 -27.85 24.76 20.02
C SER A 84 -27.66 26.28 20.16
N GLU A 85 -28.72 26.96 19.72
CA GLU A 85 -29.22 28.29 20.09
C GLU A 85 -28.89 28.76 21.52
#